data_AF-A0A9P7DXG5-F1
#
_entry.id   AF-A0A9P7DXG5-F1
#
_cell.length_a   1.000
_cell.length_b   1.000
_cell.length_c   1.000
_cell.angle_alpha   90.00
_cell.angle_beta   90.00
_cell.angle_gamma   90.00
#
_symmetry.space_group_name_H-M   'P 1'
#
loop_
_entity.id
_entity.type
_entity.pdbx_description
1 polymer ?
#
loop_
_entity_poly.entity_id
_entity_poly.type
_entity_poly.pdbx_seq_one_letter_code
_entity_poly.pdbx_strand_id
1 'polypeptide(L)'
;MPPKTPEDPEQNPYELLGILQEATEAEIRTAYRTRSLKVHPDRNRNDPNAAQKFHALTTASTLLLDPLRRLALDAQLRLQAAKKQRFASYDNKRKAMARMAKEQERTARESENLRIREEGRRMREQREKELELQELERQCAKSKPDSNGTVEEDSLAPPPPGDLDTTIRVKYTLSSYPALSTAFALAAHLRRFGEIDEGTVVMSQKAKKSKKSKGLVDGEMIVTALVPFNQLGAAFAVVSSAESLKGRGMDVAWAGGSEPPILSWLRERGELGGSAAKRAEPLPTKTAPEGTTFSSFPSSFPGFDDVAPPPPSTAKAGMDYESLTLLRMREAERARLEKEILEAEAAEGG
;
A
#
# COMPACT_ATOMS: atom_id res chain seq x y z
N MET A 1 -18.31 29.96 -21.49
CA MET A 1 -18.49 29.51 -22.88
C MET A 1 -18.23 30.71 -23.78
N PRO A 2 -17.29 30.66 -24.72
CA PRO A 2 -17.15 31.74 -25.68
C PRO A 2 -18.40 31.80 -26.59
N PRO A 3 -18.80 32.98 -27.08
CA PRO A 3 -19.93 33.12 -27.99
C PRO A 3 -19.63 32.39 -29.28
N LYS A 4 -20.52 31.46 -29.69
CA LYS A 4 -20.44 30.79 -30.99
C LYS A 4 -20.51 31.85 -32.09
N THR A 5 -19.45 31.92 -32.90
CA THR A 5 -19.38 32.73 -34.12
C THR A 5 -20.45 32.28 -35.13
N PRO A 6 -20.96 33.18 -36.00
CA PRO A 6 -22.17 32.97 -36.80
C PRO A 6 -22.01 32.10 -38.06
N GLU A 7 -20.97 31.27 -38.11
CA GLU A 7 -20.59 30.41 -39.25
C GLU A 7 -20.79 28.94 -38.87
N ASP A 8 -21.95 28.55 -38.34
CA ASP A 8 -22.25 27.14 -38.03
C ASP A 8 -23.01 26.49 -39.21
N PRO A 9 -22.33 25.91 -40.22
CA PRO A 9 -22.93 24.99 -41.21
C PRO A 9 -23.19 23.61 -40.59
N GLU A 10 -23.40 23.53 -39.27
CA GLU A 10 -23.67 22.26 -38.57
C GLU A 10 -25.15 21.84 -38.68
N GLN A 11 -26.04 22.74 -39.11
CA GLN A 11 -27.43 22.40 -39.37
C GLN A 11 -27.59 21.68 -40.70
N ASN A 12 -28.16 20.48 -40.63
CA ASN A 12 -28.48 19.65 -41.77
C ASN A 12 -29.34 20.44 -42.79
N PRO A 13 -28.89 20.64 -44.05
CA PRO A 13 -29.59 21.48 -45.02
C PRO A 13 -30.98 20.93 -45.38
N TYR A 14 -31.20 19.62 -45.24
CA TYR A 14 -32.52 19.02 -45.38
C TYR A 14 -33.49 19.47 -44.27
N GLU A 15 -33.02 19.54 -43.03
CA GLU A 15 -33.82 20.03 -41.89
C GLU A 15 -34.06 21.55 -41.99
N LEU A 16 -33.05 22.29 -42.46
CA LEU A 16 -33.13 23.73 -42.69
C LEU A 16 -34.10 24.09 -43.83
N LEU A 17 -34.34 23.20 -44.79
CA LEU A 17 -35.38 23.36 -45.82
C LEU A 17 -36.70 22.65 -45.45
N GLY A 18 -36.68 21.76 -44.45
CA GLY A 18 -37.85 21.02 -43.98
C GLY A 18 -38.29 19.92 -44.90
N ILE A 19 -37.33 19.32 -45.58
CA ILE A 19 -37.55 18.29 -46.58
C ILE A 19 -36.86 17.00 -46.14
N LEU A 20 -37.30 15.88 -46.70
CA LEU A 20 -36.65 14.59 -46.49
C LEU A 20 -35.35 14.51 -47.33
N GLN A 21 -34.42 13.65 -46.93
CA GLN A 21 -33.20 13.39 -47.70
C GLN A 21 -33.50 12.83 -49.10
N GLU A 22 -34.65 12.16 -49.26
CA GLU A 22 -35.14 11.58 -50.51
C GLU A 22 -35.89 12.60 -51.41
N ALA A 23 -35.98 13.87 -51.00
CA ALA A 23 -36.74 14.88 -51.72
C ALA A 23 -36.19 15.13 -53.14
N THR A 24 -37.12 15.38 -54.06
CA THR A 24 -36.80 15.69 -55.46
C THR A 24 -36.29 17.13 -55.62
N GLU A 25 -35.60 17.44 -56.72
CA GLU A 25 -35.15 18.82 -56.99
C GLU A 25 -36.32 19.83 -57.07
N ALA A 26 -37.47 19.39 -57.58
CA ALA A 26 -38.68 20.22 -57.65
C ALA A 26 -39.21 20.57 -56.24
N GLU A 27 -39.15 19.63 -55.31
CA GLU A 27 -39.50 19.83 -53.90
C GLU A 27 -38.51 20.77 -53.21
N ILE A 28 -37.20 20.61 -53.45
CA ILE A 28 -36.16 21.50 -52.91
C ILE A 28 -36.42 22.95 -53.31
N ARG A 29 -36.68 23.20 -54.61
CA ARG A 29 -36.98 24.56 -55.12
C ARG A 29 -38.27 25.13 -54.55
N THR A 30 -39.28 24.29 -54.33
CA THR A 30 -40.58 24.72 -53.80
C THR A 30 -40.51 25.00 -52.30
N ALA A 31 -39.78 24.18 -51.54
CA ALA A 31 -39.49 24.39 -50.13
C ALA A 31 -38.66 25.67 -49.92
N TYR A 32 -37.64 25.90 -50.74
CA TYR A 32 -36.84 27.13 -50.71
C TYR A 32 -37.72 28.37 -50.93
N ARG A 33 -38.55 28.39 -51.99
CA ARG A 33 -39.46 29.52 -52.26
C ARG A 33 -40.39 29.80 -51.08
N THR A 34 -40.98 28.75 -50.51
CA THR A 34 -41.92 28.87 -49.39
C THR A 34 -41.25 29.37 -48.11
N ARG A 35 -40.06 28.88 -47.78
CA ARG A 35 -39.31 29.31 -46.59
C ARG A 35 -38.68 30.68 -46.76
N SER A 36 -38.15 30.98 -47.95
CA SER A 36 -37.57 32.28 -48.30
C SER A 36 -38.56 33.42 -48.10
N LEU A 37 -39.82 33.25 -48.54
CA LEU A 37 -40.89 34.24 -48.33
C LEU A 37 -41.19 34.50 -46.83
N LYS A 38 -40.98 33.50 -45.97
CA LYS A 38 -41.22 33.62 -44.52
C LYS A 38 -40.10 34.34 -43.80
N VAL A 39 -38.86 34.20 -44.26
CA VAL A 39 -37.66 34.79 -43.62
C VAL A 39 -37.10 36.00 -44.36
N HIS A 40 -37.77 36.48 -45.42
CA HIS A 40 -37.25 37.53 -46.29
C HIS A 40 -36.92 38.80 -45.49
N PRO A 41 -35.71 39.37 -45.62
CA PRO A 41 -35.27 40.51 -44.81
C PRO A 41 -36.13 41.76 -45.04
N ASP A 42 -36.68 41.94 -46.25
CA ASP A 42 -37.55 43.08 -46.55
C ASP A 42 -38.93 43.00 -45.85
N ARG A 43 -39.44 41.79 -45.63
CA ARG A 43 -40.73 41.56 -44.96
C ARG A 43 -40.58 41.50 -43.44
N ASN A 44 -39.39 41.16 -42.96
CA ASN A 44 -39.06 41.01 -41.54
C ASN A 44 -37.99 42.02 -41.10
N ARG A 45 -38.19 43.31 -41.40
CA ARG A 45 -37.26 44.40 -41.04
C ARG A 45 -37.00 44.53 -39.52
N ASN A 46 -37.88 43.95 -38.70
CA ASN A 46 -37.78 43.97 -37.24
C ASN A 46 -36.97 42.79 -36.65
N ASP A 47 -36.67 41.74 -37.43
CA ASP A 47 -35.88 40.59 -36.95
C ASP A 47 -34.41 40.73 -37.43
N PRO A 48 -33.45 41.02 -36.54
CA PRO A 48 -32.04 41.13 -36.91
C PRO A 48 -31.44 39.81 -37.42
N ASN A 49 -32.08 38.67 -37.14
CA ASN A 49 -31.64 37.36 -37.59
C ASN A 49 -32.26 36.95 -38.95
N ALA A 50 -33.17 37.74 -39.52
CA ALA A 50 -33.82 37.41 -40.80
C ALA A 50 -32.81 37.28 -41.94
N ALA A 51 -31.84 38.20 -42.01
CA ALA A 51 -30.76 38.15 -43.00
C ALA A 51 -29.89 36.89 -42.87
N GLN A 52 -29.56 36.48 -41.63
CA GLN A 52 -28.76 35.28 -41.37
C GLN A 52 -29.52 34.01 -41.77
N LYS A 53 -30.79 33.88 -41.37
CA LYS A 53 -31.65 32.74 -41.73
C LYS A 53 -31.85 32.64 -43.25
N PHE A 54 -32.02 33.77 -43.92
CA PHE A 54 -32.15 33.83 -45.37
C PHE A 54 -30.86 33.41 -46.08
N HIS A 55 -29.71 33.85 -45.57
CA HIS A 55 -28.41 33.43 -46.08
C HIS A 55 -28.22 31.91 -45.93
N ALA A 56 -28.49 31.36 -44.73
CA ALA A 56 -28.40 29.93 -44.46
C ALA A 56 -29.35 29.09 -45.36
N LEU A 57 -30.57 29.56 -45.61
CA LEU A 57 -31.50 28.89 -46.54
C LEU A 57 -31.00 28.90 -47.98
N THR A 58 -30.35 29.99 -48.39
CA THR A 58 -29.79 30.14 -49.73
C THR A 58 -28.56 29.24 -49.92
N THR A 59 -27.66 29.18 -48.93
CA THR A 59 -26.51 28.27 -48.95
C THR A 59 -26.95 26.80 -48.92
N ALA A 60 -27.96 26.44 -48.13
CA ALA A 60 -28.52 25.08 -48.14
C ALA A 60 -29.14 24.69 -49.48
N SER A 61 -29.98 25.56 -50.06
CA SER A 61 -30.62 25.29 -51.36
C SER A 61 -29.60 25.15 -52.48
N THR A 62 -28.61 26.05 -52.54
CA THR A 62 -27.52 25.98 -53.54
C THR A 62 -26.67 24.73 -53.40
N LEU A 63 -26.44 24.25 -52.18
CA LEU A 63 -25.72 23.01 -51.93
C LEU A 63 -26.52 21.78 -52.37
N LEU A 64 -27.83 21.73 -52.09
CA LEU A 64 -28.68 20.58 -52.43
C LEU A 64 -29.05 20.51 -53.92
N LEU A 65 -29.01 21.64 -54.64
CA LEU A 65 -29.27 21.69 -56.08
C LEU A 65 -28.09 21.20 -56.92
N ASP A 66 -26.87 21.19 -56.38
CA ASP A 66 -25.69 20.62 -57.05
C ASP A 66 -25.60 19.11 -56.74
N PRO A 67 -25.70 18.23 -57.74
CA PRO A 67 -25.73 16.78 -57.53
C PRO A 67 -24.43 16.25 -56.90
N LEU A 68 -23.27 16.83 -57.22
CA LEU A 68 -21.99 16.39 -56.67
C LEU A 68 -21.87 16.77 -55.19
N ARG A 69 -22.29 17.98 -54.85
CA ARG A 69 -22.27 18.47 -53.45
C ARG A 69 -23.30 17.76 -52.59
N ARG A 70 -24.49 17.48 -53.13
CA ARG A 70 -25.52 16.67 -52.46
C ARG A 70 -25.00 15.26 -52.15
N LEU A 71 -24.38 14.60 -53.12
CA LEU A 71 -23.83 13.25 -52.93
C LEU A 71 -22.74 13.22 -51.83
N ALA A 72 -21.83 14.19 -51.83
CA ALA A 72 -20.79 14.30 -50.82
C ALA A 72 -21.38 14.50 -49.41
N LEU A 73 -22.40 15.36 -49.29
CA LEU A 73 -23.12 15.57 -48.04
C LEU A 73 -23.84 14.31 -47.57
N ASP A 74 -24.54 13.62 -48.47
CA ASP A 74 -25.25 12.38 -48.13
C ASP A 74 -24.28 11.29 -47.66
N ALA A 75 -23.08 11.22 -48.24
CA ALA A 75 -22.02 10.33 -47.81
C ALA A 75 -21.50 10.69 -46.41
N GLN A 76 -21.32 11.98 -46.12
CA GLN A 76 -20.93 12.47 -44.79
C GLN A 76 -21.98 12.16 -43.73
N LEU A 77 -23.26 12.43 -44.01
CA LEU A 77 -24.36 12.13 -43.08
C LEU A 77 -24.45 10.63 -42.78
N ARG A 78 -24.30 9.78 -43.81
CA ARG A 78 -24.26 8.31 -43.63
C ARG A 78 -23.08 7.88 -42.76
N LEU A 79 -21.89 8.43 -42.99
CA LEU A 79 -20.70 8.11 -42.18
C LEU A 79 -20.88 8.55 -40.73
N GLN A 80 -21.44 9.74 -40.49
CA GLN A 80 -21.73 10.23 -39.14
C GLN A 80 -22.76 9.35 -38.42
N ALA A 81 -23.84 8.97 -39.12
CA ALA A 81 -24.86 8.06 -38.58
C ALA A 81 -24.26 6.69 -38.21
N ALA A 82 -23.45 6.11 -39.09
CA ALA A 82 -22.76 4.85 -38.84
C ALA A 82 -21.79 4.96 -37.64
N LYS A 83 -21.04 6.06 -37.53
CA LYS A 83 -20.15 6.32 -36.38
C LYS A 83 -20.95 6.42 -35.08
N LYS A 84 -22.06 7.15 -35.07
CA LYS A 84 -22.95 7.30 -33.91
C LYS A 84 -23.53 5.96 -33.47
N GLN A 85 -23.99 5.13 -34.41
CA GLN A 85 -24.49 3.79 -34.13
C GLN A 85 -23.42 2.87 -33.55
N ARG A 86 -22.22 2.86 -34.14
CA ARG A 86 -21.08 2.09 -33.61
C ARG A 86 -20.73 2.52 -32.19
N PHE A 87 -20.62 3.82 -31.95
CA PHE A 87 -20.32 4.34 -30.62
C PHE A 87 -21.40 3.96 -29.60
N ALA A 88 -22.68 4.08 -29.95
CA ALA A 88 -23.78 3.64 -29.09
C ALA A 88 -23.72 2.14 -28.77
N SER A 89 -23.37 1.29 -29.74
CA SER A 89 -23.17 -0.15 -29.51
C SER A 89 -22.02 -0.42 -28.53
N TYR A 90 -20.89 0.26 -28.68
CA TYR A 90 -19.76 0.13 -27.75
C TYR A 90 -20.09 0.62 -26.35
N ASP A 91 -20.79 1.75 -26.23
CA ASP A 91 -21.19 2.29 -24.93
C ASP A 91 -22.17 1.34 -24.21
N ASN A 92 -23.14 0.78 -24.93
CA ASN A 92 -24.06 -0.21 -24.39
C ASN A 92 -23.32 -1.47 -23.91
N LYS A 93 -22.37 -1.98 -24.71
CA LYS A 93 -21.52 -3.12 -24.31
C LYS A 93 -20.70 -2.82 -23.07
N ARG A 94 -20.08 -1.63 -23.00
CA ARG A 94 -19.29 -1.19 -21.84
C ARG A 94 -20.16 -1.14 -20.58
N LYS A 95 -21.35 -0.54 -20.67
CA LYS A 95 -22.31 -0.47 -19.56
C LYS A 95 -22.78 -1.85 -19.11
N ALA A 96 -23.03 -2.76 -20.04
CA ALA A 96 -23.41 -4.14 -19.72
C ALA A 96 -22.29 -4.88 -18.98
N MET A 97 -21.05 -4.82 -19.48
CA MET A 97 -19.89 -5.42 -18.82
C MET A 97 -19.66 -4.86 -17.41
N ALA A 98 -19.77 -3.53 -17.25
CA ALA A 98 -19.62 -2.89 -15.95
C ALA A 98 -20.71 -3.34 -14.95
N ARG A 99 -21.97 -3.52 -15.40
CA ARG A 99 -23.05 -4.03 -14.56
C ARG A 99 -22.80 -5.48 -14.15
N MET A 100 -22.43 -6.35 -15.10
CA MET A 100 -22.11 -7.75 -14.82
C MET A 100 -20.95 -7.87 -13.83
N ALA A 101 -19.87 -7.10 -14.02
CA ALA A 101 -18.72 -7.12 -13.11
C ALA A 101 -19.13 -6.70 -11.68
N LYS A 102 -19.93 -5.63 -11.55
CA LYS A 102 -20.43 -5.17 -10.24
C LYS A 102 -21.35 -6.19 -9.57
N GLU A 103 -22.15 -6.91 -10.34
CA GLU A 103 -23.03 -7.97 -9.85
C GLU A 103 -22.24 -9.20 -9.40
N GLN A 104 -21.21 -9.60 -10.16
CA GLN A 104 -20.28 -10.65 -9.76
C GLN A 104 -19.53 -10.28 -8.47
N GLU A 105 -19.06 -9.04 -8.34
CA GLU A 105 -18.40 -8.58 -7.12
C GLU A 105 -19.37 -8.61 -5.93
N ARG A 106 -20.61 -8.14 -6.12
CA ARG A 106 -21.63 -8.13 -5.07
C ARG A 106 -21.98 -9.54 -4.61
N THR A 107 -22.22 -10.46 -5.54
CA THR A 107 -22.54 -11.86 -5.22
C THR A 107 -21.36 -12.57 -4.55
N ALA A 108 -20.13 -12.33 -5.01
CA ALA A 108 -18.93 -12.83 -4.35
C ALA A 108 -18.83 -12.30 -2.91
N ARG A 109 -19.01 -10.99 -2.71
CA ARG A 109 -19.00 -10.35 -1.39
C ARG A 109 -20.11 -10.89 -0.47
N GLU A 110 -21.32 -11.09 -1.00
CA GLU A 110 -22.43 -11.68 -0.26
C GLU A 110 -22.12 -13.13 0.15
N SER A 111 -21.54 -13.93 -0.74
CA SER A 111 -21.13 -15.30 -0.43
C SER A 111 -20.00 -15.37 0.61
N GLU A 112 -19.03 -14.45 0.54
CA GLU A 112 -17.94 -14.33 1.52
C GLU A 112 -18.49 -13.90 2.89
N ASN A 113 -19.37 -12.90 2.93
CA ASN A 113 -20.03 -12.46 4.15
C ASN A 113 -20.86 -13.58 4.80
N LEU A 114 -21.57 -14.39 4.00
CA LEU A 114 -22.32 -15.54 4.51
C LEU A 114 -21.39 -16.58 5.14
N ARG A 115 -20.26 -16.89 4.50
CA ARG A 115 -19.24 -17.80 5.07
C ARG A 115 -18.69 -17.29 6.40
N ILE A 116 -18.31 -16.02 6.47
CA ILE A 116 -17.80 -15.41 7.71
C ILE A 116 -18.86 -15.48 8.82
N ARG A 117 -20.14 -15.21 8.50
CA ARG A 117 -21.25 -15.31 9.47
C ARG A 117 -21.46 -16.74 9.96
N GLU A 118 -21.41 -17.72 9.06
CA GLU A 118 -21.55 -19.14 9.42
C GLU A 118 -20.36 -19.63 10.25
N GLU A 119 -19.13 -19.27 9.89
CA GLU A 119 -17.92 -19.58 10.67
C GLU A 119 -17.98 -18.94 12.06
N GLY A 120 -18.39 -17.67 12.15
CA GLY A 120 -18.60 -16.98 13.42
C GLY A 120 -19.70 -17.62 14.28
N ARG A 121 -20.74 -18.21 13.66
CA ARG A 121 -21.75 -19.00 14.39
C ARG A 121 -21.15 -20.30 14.93
N ARG A 122 -20.43 -21.06 14.10
CA ARG A 122 -19.80 -22.33 14.50
C ARG A 122 -18.78 -22.15 15.61
N MET A 123 -17.98 -21.09 15.56
CA MET A 123 -17.02 -20.76 16.63
C MET A 123 -17.70 -20.50 17.97
N ARG A 124 -18.87 -19.83 17.96
CA ARG A 124 -19.67 -19.61 19.18
C ARG A 124 -20.20 -20.92 19.74
N GLU A 125 -20.79 -21.77 18.90
CA GLU A 125 -21.29 -23.09 19.31
C GLU A 125 -20.16 -23.99 19.84
N GLN A 126 -18.95 -23.92 19.27
CA GLN A 126 -17.79 -24.67 19.76
C GLN A 126 -17.32 -24.15 21.12
N ARG A 127 -17.21 -22.83 21.29
CA ARG A 127 -16.82 -22.21 22.55
C ARG A 127 -17.81 -22.51 23.67
N GLU A 128 -19.11 -22.51 23.37
CA GLU A 128 -20.16 -22.89 24.31
C GLU A 128 -20.00 -24.36 24.75
N LYS A 129 -19.80 -25.28 23.81
CA LYS A 129 -19.54 -26.70 24.13
C LYS A 129 -18.27 -26.93 24.95
N GLU A 130 -17.20 -26.19 24.66
CA GLU A 130 -15.97 -26.26 25.46
C GLU A 130 -16.21 -25.79 26.90
N LEU A 131 -16.97 -24.70 27.08
CA LEU A 131 -17.35 -24.22 28.40
C LEU A 131 -18.23 -25.24 29.13
N GLU A 132 -19.22 -25.84 28.46
CA GLU A 132 -20.04 -26.91 29.03
C GLU A 132 -19.20 -28.13 29.44
N LEU A 133 -18.26 -28.56 28.59
CA LEU A 133 -17.33 -29.65 28.90
C LEU A 133 -16.45 -29.32 30.10
N GLN A 134 -15.92 -28.10 30.16
CA GLN A 134 -15.11 -27.63 31.28
C GLN A 134 -15.92 -27.56 32.58
N GLU A 135 -17.17 -27.13 32.52
CA GLU A 135 -18.08 -27.12 33.67
C GLU A 135 -18.39 -28.54 34.16
N LEU A 136 -18.69 -29.46 33.24
CA LEU A 136 -18.89 -30.88 33.56
C LEU A 136 -17.64 -31.50 34.20
N GLU A 137 -16.45 -31.22 33.65
CA GLU A 137 -15.18 -31.67 34.21
C GLU A 137 -14.96 -31.10 35.61
N ARG A 138 -15.24 -29.81 35.82
CA ARG A 138 -15.18 -29.16 37.14
C ARG A 138 -16.18 -29.76 38.13
N GLN A 139 -17.37 -30.14 37.68
CA GLN A 139 -18.37 -30.83 38.52
C GLN A 139 -17.91 -32.25 38.87
N CYS A 140 -17.36 -33.00 37.92
CA CYS A 140 -16.82 -34.34 38.16
C CYS A 140 -15.62 -34.30 39.11
N ALA A 141 -14.72 -33.31 38.98
CA ALA A 141 -13.58 -33.11 39.86
C ALA A 141 -14.01 -32.80 41.31
N LYS A 142 -15.10 -32.03 41.50
CA LYS A 142 -15.69 -31.78 42.83
C LYS A 142 -16.35 -33.02 43.45
N SER A 143 -16.68 -34.03 42.65
CA SER A 143 -17.30 -35.29 43.12
C SER A 143 -16.29 -36.40 43.42
N LYS A 144 -14.98 -36.21 43.19
CA LYS A 144 -13.95 -37.16 43.59
C LYS A 144 -13.76 -37.10 45.12
N PRO A 145 -13.93 -38.21 45.87
CA PRO A 145 -13.69 -38.22 47.30
C PRO A 145 -12.19 -38.19 47.59
N ASP A 146 -11.81 -37.43 48.62
CA ASP A 146 -10.44 -37.21 49.06
C ASP A 146 -9.70 -38.52 49.33
N SER A 147 -8.65 -38.78 48.55
CA SER A 147 -7.56 -39.68 48.92
C SER A 147 -6.25 -38.90 48.95
N ASN A 148 -6.01 -38.28 50.10
CA ASN A 148 -4.76 -38.12 50.83
C ASN A 148 -3.43 -37.87 50.07
N GLY A 149 -2.87 -36.66 50.27
CA GLY A 149 -1.43 -36.41 50.41
C GLY A 149 -0.63 -36.11 49.15
N THR A 150 0.03 -34.93 49.10
CA THR A 150 1.51 -34.77 49.04
C THR A 150 1.90 -33.32 48.71
N VAL A 151 2.40 -32.65 49.76
CA VAL A 151 3.58 -31.76 49.85
C VAL A 151 3.75 -30.60 48.84
N GLU A 152 3.63 -29.41 49.40
CA GLU A 152 4.24 -28.14 49.00
C GLU A 152 5.78 -28.23 49.02
N GLU A 153 6.44 -28.43 47.88
CA GLU A 153 7.91 -28.33 47.76
C GLU A 153 8.32 -28.11 46.29
N ASP A 154 8.06 -26.93 45.71
CA ASP A 154 8.50 -26.63 44.33
C ASP A 154 9.14 -25.24 44.13
N SER A 155 9.47 -24.55 45.23
CA SER A 155 9.99 -23.17 45.19
C SER A 155 11.53 -23.04 45.21
N LEU A 156 12.28 -24.16 45.22
CA LEU A 156 13.75 -24.17 45.37
C LEU A 156 14.52 -24.79 44.20
N ALA A 157 13.84 -25.34 43.20
CA ALA A 157 14.51 -25.94 42.05
C ALA A 157 14.98 -24.85 41.05
N PRO A 158 16.21 -24.96 40.50
CA PRO A 158 16.62 -24.07 39.41
C PRO A 158 15.70 -24.28 38.21
N PRO A 159 15.25 -23.20 37.53
CA PRO A 159 14.42 -23.33 36.34
C PRO A 159 15.16 -24.16 35.28
N PRO A 160 14.47 -25.06 34.55
CA PRO A 160 15.11 -25.85 33.51
C PRO A 160 15.71 -24.93 32.44
N PRO A 161 16.91 -25.24 31.93
CA PRO A 161 17.54 -24.41 30.89
C PRO A 161 16.69 -24.43 29.63
N GLY A 162 16.36 -23.25 29.11
CA GLY A 162 15.70 -23.10 27.81
C GLY A 162 16.66 -23.32 26.64
N ASP A 163 16.12 -23.74 25.50
CA ASP A 163 16.90 -24.10 24.30
C ASP A 163 17.80 -22.97 23.76
N LEU A 164 17.47 -21.71 24.08
CA LEU A 164 18.17 -20.52 23.60
C LEU A 164 18.94 -19.78 24.71
N ASP A 165 19.00 -20.31 25.93
CA ASP A 165 19.54 -19.59 27.09
C ASP A 165 21.05 -19.32 26.98
N THR A 166 21.78 -20.14 26.23
CA THR A 166 23.22 -19.92 25.96
C THR A 166 23.49 -19.19 24.65
N THR A 167 22.45 -18.75 23.94
CA THR A 167 22.57 -18.17 22.60
C THR A 167 22.39 -16.66 22.62
N ILE A 168 23.31 -15.95 21.97
CA ILE A 168 23.23 -14.51 21.78
C ILE A 168 22.90 -14.16 20.33
N ARG A 169 22.27 -13.01 20.16
CA ARG A 169 22.04 -12.37 18.87
C ARG A 169 22.97 -11.17 18.74
N VAL A 170 23.77 -11.16 17.69
CA VAL A 170 24.72 -10.09 17.37
C VAL A 170 24.31 -9.43 16.07
N LYS A 171 24.30 -8.11 16.02
CA LYS A 171 23.95 -7.32 14.84
C LYS A 171 24.93 -6.17 14.64
N TYR A 172 25.52 -6.08 13.46
CA TYR A 172 26.49 -5.03 13.11
C TYR A 172 26.47 -4.73 11.61
N THR A 173 27.13 -3.64 11.21
CA THR A 173 27.31 -3.31 9.79
C THR A 173 28.67 -3.79 9.29
N LEU A 174 28.71 -4.38 8.10
CA LEU A 174 29.94 -4.93 7.51
C LEU A 174 30.98 -3.83 7.24
N SER A 175 30.54 -2.59 7.00
CA SER A 175 31.43 -1.43 6.88
C SER A 175 32.19 -1.12 8.18
N SER A 176 31.60 -1.41 9.33
CA SER A 176 32.24 -1.22 10.64
C SER A 176 33.19 -2.38 10.97
N TYR A 177 32.90 -3.59 10.48
CA TYR A 177 33.68 -4.80 10.72
C TYR A 177 33.83 -5.66 9.46
N PRO A 178 34.68 -5.25 8.51
CA PRO A 178 34.82 -5.97 7.24
C PRO A 178 35.43 -7.38 7.41
N ALA A 179 36.27 -7.55 8.44
CA ALA A 179 36.90 -8.83 8.77
C ALA A 179 35.93 -9.86 9.35
N LEU A 180 34.74 -9.45 9.83
CA LEU A 180 33.76 -10.35 10.47
C LEU A 180 32.74 -10.93 9.47
N SER A 181 33.03 -10.93 8.17
CA SER A 181 32.11 -11.42 7.14
C SER A 181 31.77 -12.92 7.25
N THR A 182 32.58 -13.73 7.93
CA THR A 182 32.40 -15.19 8.02
C THR A 182 32.03 -15.60 9.46
N ALA A 183 31.20 -16.64 9.61
CA ALA A 183 30.81 -17.18 10.91
C ALA A 183 32.04 -17.55 11.78
N PHE A 184 33.07 -18.13 11.15
CA PHE A 184 34.37 -18.42 11.76
C PHE A 184 35.05 -17.17 12.34
N ALA A 185 35.10 -16.07 11.58
CA ALA A 185 35.75 -14.84 12.02
C ALA A 185 35.01 -14.19 13.20
N LEU A 186 33.68 -14.27 13.20
CA LEU A 186 32.84 -13.81 14.32
C LEU A 186 33.05 -14.68 15.57
N ALA A 187 33.07 -16.00 15.42
CA ALA A 187 33.34 -16.92 16.52
C ALA A 187 34.75 -16.71 17.11
N ALA A 188 35.77 -16.54 16.26
CA ALA A 188 37.13 -16.24 16.69
C ALA A 188 37.22 -14.90 17.46
N HIS A 189 36.44 -13.89 17.06
CA HIS A 189 36.38 -12.61 17.76
C HIS A 189 35.73 -12.72 19.16
N LEU A 190 34.73 -13.58 19.30
CA LEU A 190 33.98 -13.78 20.53
C LEU A 190 34.60 -14.84 21.46
N ARG A 191 35.59 -15.60 20.97
CA ARG A 191 36.31 -16.63 21.74
C ARG A 191 36.99 -16.12 23.02
N ARG A 192 37.29 -14.81 23.09
CA ARG A 192 37.80 -14.17 24.31
C ARG A 192 36.85 -14.30 25.51
N PHE A 193 35.55 -14.45 25.26
CA PHE A 193 34.53 -14.56 26.30
C PHE A 193 34.18 -16.01 26.64
N GLY A 194 34.43 -16.96 25.73
CA GLY A 194 34.26 -18.39 25.98
C GLY A 194 34.32 -19.23 24.71
N GLU A 195 34.26 -20.55 24.88
CA GLU A 195 34.24 -21.50 23.76
C GLU A 195 32.89 -21.48 23.03
N ILE A 196 32.98 -21.48 21.70
CA ILE A 196 31.86 -21.39 20.77
C ILE A 196 32.03 -22.55 19.79
N ASP A 197 30.97 -23.32 19.57
CA ASP A 197 30.95 -24.32 18.51
C ASP A 197 30.69 -23.62 17.16
N GLU A 198 31.76 -23.40 16.39
CA GLU A 198 31.77 -22.65 15.14
C GLU A 198 30.75 -23.17 14.12
N GLY A 199 30.45 -24.47 14.14
CA GLY A 199 29.49 -25.12 13.24
C GLY A 199 28.02 -24.78 13.53
N THR A 200 27.73 -24.24 14.72
CA THR A 200 26.35 -23.93 15.16
C THR A 200 25.98 -22.46 14.99
N VAL A 201 26.92 -21.61 14.57
CA VAL A 201 26.71 -20.18 14.37
C VAL A 201 25.91 -19.93 13.10
N VAL A 202 24.70 -19.39 13.25
CA VAL A 202 23.82 -19.05 12.12
C VAL A 202 23.96 -17.56 11.81
N MET A 203 24.37 -17.23 10.59
CA MET A 203 24.58 -15.84 10.17
C MET A 203 23.82 -15.49 8.89
N SER A 204 23.23 -14.30 8.87
CA SER A 204 22.50 -13.74 7.73
C SER A 204 23.04 -12.35 7.41
N GLN A 205 23.40 -12.11 6.15
CA GLN A 205 23.80 -10.79 5.65
C GLN A 205 22.68 -10.22 4.77
N LYS A 206 22.22 -8.99 5.04
CA LYS A 206 21.19 -8.31 4.25
C LYS A 206 21.59 -6.87 3.96
N ALA A 207 21.38 -6.43 2.72
CA ALA A 207 21.56 -5.02 2.36
C ALA A 207 20.55 -4.14 3.12
N LYS A 208 21.06 -3.07 3.75
CA LYS A 208 20.23 -2.09 4.45
C LYS A 208 19.36 -1.35 3.44
N LYS A 209 18.03 -1.50 3.54
CA LYS A 209 17.09 -0.72 2.72
C LYS A 209 17.13 0.75 3.15
N SER A 210 17.85 1.58 2.42
CA SER A 210 17.82 3.03 2.56
C SER A 210 16.45 3.58 2.11
N LYS A 211 15.76 4.32 2.99
CA LYS A 211 14.68 5.23 2.59
C LYS A 211 15.34 6.55 2.19
N LYS A 212 15.26 6.90 0.90
CA LYS A 212 15.82 8.08 0.20
C LYS A 212 17.26 7.93 -0.31
N SER A 213 17.37 7.49 -1.56
CA SER A 213 17.88 8.32 -2.68
C SER A 213 18.08 7.42 -3.90
N LYS A 214 17.71 7.94 -5.07
CA LYS A 214 17.86 7.29 -6.37
C LYS A 214 19.29 7.55 -6.82
N GLY A 215 20.19 6.62 -6.50
CA GLY A 215 21.60 6.64 -6.88
C GLY A 215 22.30 5.41 -6.33
N LEU A 216 23.06 4.72 -7.18
CA LEU A 216 23.87 3.56 -6.81
C LEU A 216 24.97 4.01 -5.84
N VAL A 217 24.71 3.84 -4.54
CA VAL A 217 25.71 3.92 -3.48
C VAL A 217 25.76 2.53 -2.87
N ASP A 218 26.96 1.96 -2.74
CA ASP A 218 27.20 0.65 -2.12
C ASP A 218 26.32 0.48 -0.87
N GLY A 219 25.37 -0.46 -0.95
CA GLY A 219 24.41 -0.67 0.11
C GLY A 219 25.13 -1.18 1.36
N GLU A 220 25.04 -0.43 2.47
CA GLU A 220 25.60 -0.86 3.75
C GLU A 220 25.00 -2.24 4.14
N MET A 221 25.83 -3.28 4.22
CA MET A 221 25.38 -4.63 4.55
C MET A 221 25.24 -4.77 6.06
N ILE A 222 24.07 -5.16 6.54
CA ILE A 222 23.83 -5.50 7.93
C ILE A 222 23.98 -7.01 8.09
N VAL A 223 24.82 -7.40 9.04
CA VAL A 223 24.99 -8.79 9.45
C VAL A 223 24.22 -9.01 10.74
N THR A 224 23.41 -10.07 10.78
CA THR A 224 22.77 -10.58 11.99
C THR A 224 23.21 -12.02 12.19
N ALA A 225 23.74 -12.34 13.36
CA ALA A 225 24.19 -13.68 13.71
C ALA A 225 23.55 -14.16 15.02
N LEU A 226 23.26 -15.45 15.10
CA LEU A 226 22.92 -16.18 16.31
C LEU A 226 24.14 -17.03 16.67
N VAL A 227 24.67 -16.83 17.88
CA VAL A 227 25.92 -17.43 18.34
C VAL A 227 25.61 -18.22 19.62
N PRO A 228 25.58 -19.56 19.56
CA PRO A 228 25.49 -20.42 20.74
C PRO A 228 26.83 -20.48 21.48
N PHE A 229 26.80 -20.36 22.80
CA PHE A 229 27.95 -20.63 23.66
C PHE A 229 27.78 -21.97 24.38
N ASN A 230 28.91 -22.61 24.69
CA ASN A 230 28.91 -23.85 25.48
C ASN A 230 28.59 -23.58 26.97
N GLN A 231 28.79 -22.34 27.42
CA GLN A 231 28.63 -21.93 28.82
C GLN A 231 27.76 -20.68 28.91
N LEU A 232 26.77 -20.70 29.79
CA LEU A 232 25.89 -19.55 30.04
C LEU A 232 26.68 -18.32 30.53
N GLY A 233 27.70 -18.53 31.35
CA GLY A 233 28.55 -17.44 31.85
C GLY A 233 29.30 -16.71 30.74
N ALA A 234 29.68 -17.41 29.66
CA ALA A 234 30.32 -16.80 28.50
C ALA A 234 29.34 -15.92 27.72
N ALA A 235 28.12 -16.41 27.46
CA ALA A 235 27.06 -15.63 26.84
C ALA A 235 26.72 -14.38 27.68
N PHE A 236 26.61 -14.53 29.00
CA PHE A 236 26.39 -13.42 29.93
C PHE A 236 27.52 -12.39 29.90
N ALA A 237 28.79 -12.81 29.83
CA ALA A 237 29.94 -11.90 29.75
C ALA A 237 29.93 -11.03 28.49
N VAL A 238 29.45 -11.56 27.36
CA VAL A 238 29.29 -10.78 26.12
C VAL A 238 28.14 -9.79 26.24
N VAL A 239 26.99 -10.21 26.79
CA VAL A 239 25.81 -9.35 26.95
C VAL A 239 26.06 -8.25 28.01
N SER A 240 26.78 -8.53 29.08
CA SER A 240 27.18 -7.51 30.07
C SER A 240 28.17 -6.48 29.49
N SER A 241 28.92 -6.87 28.46
CA SER A 241 29.78 -5.98 27.68
C SER A 241 29.05 -5.27 26.51
N ALA A 242 27.73 -5.49 26.34
CA ALA A 242 26.99 -5.02 25.18
C ALA A 242 27.01 -3.48 25.02
N GLU A 243 27.03 -2.71 26.10
CA GLU A 243 27.08 -1.24 26.03
C GLU A 243 28.41 -0.74 25.44
N SER A 244 29.52 -1.39 25.80
CA SER A 244 30.85 -1.12 25.22
C SER A 244 30.96 -1.55 23.75
N LEU A 245 30.26 -2.61 23.36
CA LEU A 245 30.23 -3.11 21.98
C LEU A 245 29.31 -2.25 21.10
N LYS A 246 28.21 -1.75 21.65
CA LYS A 246 27.28 -0.84 20.97
C LYS A 246 27.93 0.49 20.64
N GLY A 247 28.77 1.02 21.54
CA GLY A 247 29.62 2.19 21.26
C GLY A 247 30.61 1.98 20.11
N ARG A 248 30.91 0.73 19.76
CA ARG A 248 31.75 0.35 18.62
C ARG A 248 30.95 -0.17 17.42
N GLY A 249 29.62 0.05 17.38
CA GLY A 249 28.77 -0.30 16.24
C GLY A 249 28.32 -1.77 16.17
N MET A 250 28.45 -2.53 17.26
CA MET A 250 27.96 -3.91 17.37
C MET A 250 26.89 -4.02 18.47
N ASP A 251 25.66 -4.35 18.08
CA ASP A 251 24.51 -4.54 18.96
C ASP A 251 24.40 -6.01 19.37
N VAL A 252 24.37 -6.27 20.68
CA VAL A 252 24.32 -7.62 21.25
C VAL A 252 23.11 -7.74 22.17
N ALA A 253 22.33 -8.80 22.01
CA ALA A 253 21.18 -9.12 22.85
C ALA A 253 21.03 -10.63 23.03
N TRP A 254 20.22 -11.07 23.98
CA TRP A 254 19.81 -12.48 24.07
C TRP A 254 18.99 -12.90 22.85
N ALA A 255 19.17 -14.13 22.37
CA ALA A 255 18.44 -14.63 21.21
C ALA A 255 16.92 -14.70 21.46
N GLY A 256 16.52 -15.12 22.68
CA GLY A 256 15.13 -15.17 23.13
C GLY A 256 14.50 -13.78 23.38
N GLY A 257 15.27 -12.69 23.27
CA GLY A 257 14.80 -11.33 23.51
C GLY A 257 14.70 -10.91 24.98
N SER A 258 14.73 -11.86 25.91
CA SER A 258 14.79 -11.65 27.36
C SER A 258 15.99 -12.35 27.99
N GLU A 259 16.40 -11.90 29.18
CA GLU A 259 17.44 -12.56 29.99
C GLU A 259 16.94 -13.96 30.43
N PRO A 260 17.78 -15.00 30.35
CA PRO A 260 17.46 -16.34 30.83
C PRO A 260 16.98 -16.37 32.30
N PRO A 261 15.93 -17.14 32.64
CA PRO A 261 15.32 -17.16 33.96
C PRO A 261 16.28 -17.65 35.07
N ILE A 262 17.27 -18.45 34.71
CA ILE A 262 18.32 -18.91 35.63
C ILE A 262 19.23 -17.76 36.12
N LEU A 263 19.41 -16.68 35.35
CA LEU A 263 20.21 -15.53 35.76
C LEU A 263 19.45 -14.64 36.75
N SER A 264 18.14 -14.47 36.59
CA SER A 264 17.29 -13.84 37.61
C SER A 264 17.30 -14.63 38.92
N TRP A 265 17.21 -15.97 38.82
CA TRP A 265 17.28 -16.86 39.98
C TRP A 265 18.65 -16.77 40.70
N LEU A 266 19.77 -16.73 39.96
CA LEU A 266 21.11 -16.53 40.55
C LEU A 266 21.28 -15.16 41.22
N ARG A 267 20.64 -14.11 40.69
CA ARG A 267 20.66 -12.75 41.26
C ARG A 267 19.90 -12.68 42.58
N GLU A 268 18.74 -13.34 42.67
CA GLU A 268 17.95 -13.45 43.90
C GLU A 268 18.68 -14.21 45.01
N ARG A 269 19.59 -15.12 44.62
CA ARG A 269 20.44 -15.87 45.56
C ARG A 269 21.74 -15.15 45.95
N GLY A 270 22.02 -13.97 45.39
CA GLY A 270 23.20 -13.17 45.73
C GLY A 270 24.53 -13.69 45.17
N GLU A 271 24.50 -14.68 44.28
CA GLU A 271 25.72 -15.29 43.69
C GLU A 271 26.24 -14.51 42.47
N LEU A 272 25.55 -13.44 42.07
CA LEU A 272 25.84 -12.63 40.89
C LEU A 272 26.11 -11.15 41.29
N GLY A 273 27.07 -10.91 42.20
CA GLY A 273 27.48 -9.55 42.60
C GLY A 273 28.48 -9.44 43.75
N GLY A 274 29.78 -9.47 43.45
CA GLY A 274 30.88 -9.17 44.38
C GLY A 274 31.48 -7.77 44.20
N SER A 275 31.41 -6.97 45.28
CA SER A 275 31.92 -5.62 45.54
C SER A 275 33.30 -5.20 44.96
N ALA A 276 33.37 -3.99 44.38
CA ALA A 276 34.52 -3.09 44.49
C ALA A 276 34.08 -1.61 44.43
N ALA A 277 34.39 -0.87 45.50
CA ALA A 277 33.96 0.50 45.75
C ALA A 277 35.09 1.53 45.52
N LYS A 278 34.66 2.79 45.28
CA LYS A 278 35.32 4.09 45.61
C LYS A 278 36.53 4.57 44.77
N ARG A 279 36.40 5.72 44.07
CA ARG A 279 36.70 7.10 44.57
C ARG A 279 37.17 8.10 43.47
N ALA A 280 36.49 9.26 43.43
CA ALA A 280 36.98 10.64 43.21
C ALA A 280 37.44 11.18 41.84
N GLU A 281 36.70 12.21 41.38
CA GLU A 281 37.18 13.48 40.75
C GLU A 281 38.11 14.27 41.72
N PRO A 282 38.99 15.23 41.30
CA PRO A 282 38.66 16.32 40.35
C PRO A 282 39.77 16.86 39.39
N LEU A 283 39.31 17.62 38.37
CA LEU A 283 39.83 18.81 37.61
C LEU A 283 41.28 19.35 37.83
N PRO A 284 41.94 20.08 36.87
CA PRO A 284 41.37 21.29 36.23
C PRO A 284 41.85 21.76 34.81
N THR A 285 40.98 22.59 34.20
CA THR A 285 41.14 23.82 33.36
C THR A 285 42.25 23.97 32.29
N LYS A 286 41.85 24.43 31.07
CA LYS A 286 42.15 25.79 30.53
C LYS A 286 41.63 26.08 29.10
N THR A 287 40.90 27.20 29.00
CA THR A 287 40.93 28.30 28.00
C THR A 287 40.62 28.10 26.51
N ALA A 288 39.60 28.85 26.05
CA ALA A 288 39.40 29.37 24.69
C ALA A 288 40.46 30.46 24.34
N PRO A 289 40.56 31.00 23.10
CA PRO A 289 39.52 31.89 22.54
C PRO A 289 39.28 31.81 21.02
N GLU A 290 38.25 32.57 20.68
CA GLU A 290 37.59 32.90 19.42
C GLU A 290 38.48 33.34 18.23
N GLY A 291 37.93 33.21 17.02
CA GLY A 291 38.49 33.77 15.80
C GLY A 291 37.49 33.69 14.64
N THR A 292 36.98 34.85 14.26
CA THR A 292 35.91 35.19 13.31
C THR A 292 36.28 35.02 11.82
N THR A 293 35.25 35.17 10.96
CA THR A 293 35.29 35.54 9.51
C THR A 293 35.61 34.41 8.51
N PHE A 294 35.14 34.35 7.26
CA PHE A 294 34.11 35.02 6.45
C PHE A 294 34.11 34.29 5.09
N SER A 295 32.94 34.25 4.44
CA SER A 295 32.63 33.98 3.03
C SER A 295 33.75 33.55 2.06
N SER A 296 33.48 32.51 1.24
CA SER A 296 33.39 32.70 -0.22
C SER A 296 32.67 31.53 -0.89
N PHE A 297 31.62 31.85 -1.65
CA PHE A 297 31.17 31.03 -2.77
C PHE A 297 32.19 31.16 -3.92
N PRO A 298 32.28 30.14 -4.78
CA PRO A 298 32.30 30.45 -6.20
C PRO A 298 31.26 29.66 -6.98
N SER A 299 30.54 30.44 -7.76
CA SER A 299 29.79 30.13 -8.96
C SER A 299 30.52 29.21 -9.94
N SER A 300 29.87 28.13 -10.36
CA SER A 300 29.84 27.75 -11.78
C SER A 300 28.79 26.66 -12.03
N PHE A 301 27.68 27.05 -12.65
CA PHE A 301 26.79 26.14 -13.37
C PHE A 301 27.22 26.13 -14.85
N PRO A 302 27.18 24.96 -15.51
CA PRO A 302 26.82 24.91 -16.92
C PRO A 302 25.56 24.05 -17.12
N GLY A 303 24.57 24.64 -17.79
CA GLY A 303 23.43 23.91 -18.34
C GLY A 303 23.76 23.24 -19.67
N PHE A 304 22.87 22.39 -20.16
CA PHE A 304 22.15 22.50 -21.43
C PHE A 304 21.35 21.22 -21.69
N ASP A 305 20.22 21.43 -22.34
CA ASP A 305 19.14 20.50 -22.67
C ASP A 305 19.52 19.32 -23.58
N ASP A 306 18.60 18.35 -23.56
CA ASP A 306 18.06 17.59 -24.71
C ASP A 306 18.53 16.14 -24.91
N VAL A 307 17.72 15.16 -24.47
CA VAL A 307 17.55 13.83 -25.14
C VAL A 307 16.14 13.25 -24.83
N ALA A 308 15.47 12.81 -25.90
CA ALA A 308 14.12 12.26 -26.06
C ALA A 308 13.71 11.04 -25.16
N PRO A 309 12.40 10.74 -25.02
CA PRO A 309 11.91 9.60 -24.22
C PRO A 309 11.83 8.27 -25.03
N PRO A 310 12.14 7.10 -24.43
CA PRO A 310 11.80 5.79 -24.99
C PRO A 310 10.43 5.27 -24.50
N PRO A 311 9.77 4.33 -25.24
CA PRO A 311 8.38 3.92 -25.02
C PRO A 311 8.26 2.60 -24.18
N PRO A 312 7.06 2.00 -24.05
CA PRO A 312 6.45 1.58 -22.78
C PRO A 312 6.94 0.22 -22.24
N SER A 313 7.37 0.17 -20.98
CA SER A 313 7.77 -1.08 -20.32
C SER A 313 6.59 -1.77 -19.64
N THR A 314 6.09 -2.82 -20.30
CA THR A 314 5.32 -3.89 -19.68
C THR A 314 6.23 -4.69 -18.73
N ALA A 315 5.92 -4.74 -17.43
CA ALA A 315 6.59 -5.67 -16.51
C ALA A 315 5.78 -5.97 -15.23
N LYS A 316 5.17 -7.17 -15.24
CA LYS A 316 5.06 -8.18 -14.16
C LYS A 316 4.70 -7.76 -12.70
N ALA A 317 3.54 -8.27 -12.28
CA ALA A 317 3.29 -9.02 -11.05
C ALA A 317 3.77 -8.40 -9.71
N GLY A 318 3.20 -7.25 -9.37
CA GLY A 318 2.96 -6.86 -7.98
C GLY A 318 1.50 -6.41 -7.92
N MET A 319 0.75 -6.81 -6.88
CA MET A 319 -0.65 -6.38 -6.71
C MET A 319 -0.77 -4.87 -6.93
N ASP A 320 -1.58 -4.48 -7.92
CA ASP A 320 -1.74 -3.09 -8.33
C ASP A 320 -2.06 -2.21 -7.12
N TYR A 321 -1.51 -1.00 -7.05
CA TYR A 321 -1.71 -0.07 -5.93
C TYR A 321 -3.20 0.14 -5.60
N GLU A 322 -4.04 0.08 -6.63
CA GLU A 322 -5.50 0.10 -6.52
C GLU A 322 -6.05 -1.14 -5.78
N SER A 323 -5.60 -2.33 -6.13
CA SER A 323 -5.99 -3.58 -5.46
C SER A 323 -5.56 -3.61 -3.99
N LEU A 324 -4.38 -3.08 -3.67
CA LEU A 324 -3.84 -3.02 -2.32
C LEU A 324 -4.55 -1.96 -1.46
N THR A 325 -5.07 -0.90 -2.09
CA THR A 325 -5.93 0.10 -1.45
C THR A 325 -7.33 -0.46 -1.18
N LEU A 326 -7.91 -1.18 -2.14
CA LEU A 326 -9.20 -1.87 -1.97
C LEU A 326 -9.14 -2.93 -0.88
N LEU A 327 -8.02 -3.67 -0.77
CA LEU A 327 -7.80 -4.65 0.31
C LEU A 327 -7.83 -3.98 1.69
N ARG A 328 -7.10 -2.87 1.85
CA ARG A 328 -7.10 -2.09 3.11
C ARG A 328 -8.45 -1.48 3.43
N MET A 329 -9.21 -1.03 2.43
CA MET A 329 -10.59 -0.56 2.64
C MET A 329 -11.49 -1.69 3.13
N ARG A 330 -11.36 -2.90 2.56
CA ARG A 330 -12.13 -4.08 2.97
C ARG A 330 -11.77 -4.52 4.40
N GLU A 331 -10.49 -4.51 4.77
CA GLU A 331 -10.02 -4.79 6.13
C GLU A 331 -10.55 -3.77 7.14
N ALA A 332 -10.56 -2.48 6.79
CA ALA A 332 -11.10 -1.43 7.64
C ALA A 332 -12.63 -1.53 7.81
N GLU A 333 -13.36 -1.86 6.74
CA GLU A 333 -14.81 -2.05 6.78
C GLU A 333 -15.19 -3.28 7.61
N ARG A 334 -14.40 -4.36 7.52
CA ARG A 334 -14.57 -5.56 8.35
C ARG A 334 -14.33 -5.27 9.83
N ALA A 335 -13.23 -4.59 10.17
CA ALA A 335 -12.93 -4.21 11.55
C ALA A 335 -14.02 -3.29 12.15
N ARG A 336 -14.61 -2.42 11.32
CA ARG A 336 -15.74 -1.57 11.75
C ARG A 336 -16.99 -2.40 12.07
N LEU A 337 -17.36 -3.33 11.18
CA LEU A 337 -18.52 -4.21 11.41
C LEU A 337 -18.31 -5.13 12.62
N GLU A 338 -17.11 -5.67 12.81
CA GLU A 338 -16.77 -6.47 14.00
C GLU A 338 -16.90 -5.65 15.29
N LYS A 339 -16.52 -4.37 15.27
CA LYS A 339 -16.70 -3.47 16.41
C LYS A 339 -18.17 -3.14 16.68
N GLU A 340 -18.95 -2.92 15.63
CA GLU A 340 -20.40 -2.65 15.73
C GLU A 340 -21.16 -3.85 16.31
N ILE A 341 -20.76 -5.08 15.95
CA ILE A 341 -21.31 -6.31 16.53
C ILE A 341 -20.95 -6.43 18.01
N LEU A 342 -19.70 -6.17 18.39
CA LEU A 342 -19.28 -6.21 19.80
C LEU A 342 -20.02 -5.17 20.67
N GLU A 343 -20.25 -3.96 20.13
CA GLU A 343 -21.03 -2.92 20.83
C GLU A 343 -22.52 -3.30 20.95
N ALA A 344 -23.11 -3.92 19.93
CA ALA A 344 -24.48 -4.43 19.99
C ALA A 344 -24.62 -5.60 20.98
N GLU A 345 -23.67 -6.54 21.00
CA GLU A 345 -23.65 -7.66 21.95
C GLU A 345 -23.46 -7.19 23.40
N ALA A 346 -22.66 -6.14 23.63
CA ALA A 346 -22.54 -5.51 24.94
C ALA A 346 -23.81 -4.80 25.41
N ALA A 347 -24.66 -4.34 24.47
CA ALA A 347 -25.92 -3.68 24.76
C ALA A 347 -27.09 -4.67 24.97
N GLU A 348 -27.04 -5.86 24.39
CA GLU A 348 -28.06 -6.92 24.62
C GLU A 348 -27.76 -7.80 25.85
N GLY A 349 -26.52 -7.78 26.36
CA GLY A 349 -26.08 -8.60 27.49
C GLY A 349 -26.12 -7.95 28.88
N GLY A 350 -26.69 -6.75 29.02
CA GLY A 350 -26.90 -6.05 30.30
C GLY A 350 -28.36 -5.69 30.51
#